data_AF-A0A4U9I9A4-F1
#
_entry.id   AF-A0A4U9I9A4-F1
#
_cell.length_a   1.000
_cell.length_b   1.000
_cell.length_c   1.000
_cell.angle_alpha   90.00
_cell.angle_beta   90.00
_cell.angle_gamma   90.00
#
_symmetry.space_group_name_H-M   'P 1'
#
loop_
_entity.id
_entity.type
_entity.pdbx_description
1 polymer ?
#
loop_
_entity_poly.entity_id
_entity_poly.type
_entity_poly.pdbx_seq_one_letter_code
_entity_poly.pdbx_strand_id
1 'polypeptide(L)'
;MSLHAPMTGVGLPETSSKAEVYQAIHHQLVASALAVKACHEIIPDAKIGNMLLGGLVYPLTCKPDDVLEALQENRAWQFFGDVQCRRAYPGYMLRFFRDNGITLEITEADREALKSTIDFISFSYYMTGCVTTDAELNQQARGNILSMVPNPHLASLGVGLAESTRLACARY
;
A
#
# COMPACT_ATOMS: atom_id res chain seq x y z
N MET A 1 -0.15 4.78 -4.72
CA MET A 1 0.22 5.70 -5.83
C MET A 1 1.42 5.20 -6.61
N SER A 2 2.55 4.89 -5.98
CA SER A 2 3.79 4.49 -6.67
C SER A 2 3.64 3.37 -7.71
N LEU A 3 2.79 2.37 -7.46
CA LEU A 3 2.55 1.26 -8.39
C LEU A 3 1.58 1.57 -9.55
N HIS A 4 0.72 2.58 -9.40
CA HIS A 4 -0.31 2.94 -10.40
C HIS A 4 0.06 4.20 -11.19
N ALA A 5 0.87 5.09 -10.62
CA ALA A 5 1.34 6.33 -11.23
C ALA A 5 2.80 6.61 -10.80
N PRO A 6 3.78 5.87 -11.34
CA PRO A 6 5.18 5.93 -10.90
C PRO A 6 5.79 7.34 -10.89
N MET A 7 5.44 8.19 -11.86
CA MET A 7 5.97 9.56 -11.95
C MET A 7 5.59 10.39 -10.72
N THR A 8 4.34 10.26 -10.26
CA THR A 8 3.85 11.03 -9.10
C THR A 8 4.19 10.38 -7.77
N GLY A 9 4.32 9.05 -7.72
CA GLY A 9 4.57 8.33 -6.48
C GLY A 9 6.05 8.18 -6.12
N VAL A 10 6.92 7.97 -7.10
CA VAL A 10 8.37 7.70 -6.91
C VAL A 10 9.27 8.50 -7.84
N GLY A 11 8.71 9.37 -8.69
CA GLY A 11 9.49 10.19 -9.62
C GLY A 11 10.07 9.42 -10.81
N LEU A 12 9.51 8.24 -11.14
CA LEU A 12 9.98 7.39 -12.24
C LEU A 12 9.03 7.41 -13.44
N PRO A 13 9.53 7.34 -14.69
CA PRO A 13 8.70 7.23 -15.89
C PRO A 13 7.65 6.12 -15.80
N GLU A 14 6.50 6.31 -16.44
CA GLU A 14 5.47 5.26 -16.53
C GLU A 14 5.98 4.00 -17.27
N THR A 15 7.04 4.14 -18.08
CA THR A 15 7.71 3.05 -18.77
C THR A 15 8.68 2.26 -17.88
N SER A 16 8.91 2.68 -16.63
CA SER A 16 9.77 1.95 -15.70
C SER A 16 9.21 0.57 -15.37
N SER A 17 10.11 -0.40 -15.26
CA SER A 17 9.78 -1.76 -14.85
C SER A 17 9.25 -1.80 -13.41
N LYS A 18 8.47 -2.84 -13.09
CA LYS A 18 8.02 -3.07 -11.71
C LYS A 18 9.19 -3.16 -10.73
N ALA A 19 10.31 -3.76 -11.14
CA ALA A 19 11.50 -3.87 -10.29
C ALA A 19 12.09 -2.50 -9.94
N GLU A 20 12.22 -1.59 -10.91
CA GLU A 20 12.69 -0.22 -10.68
C GLU A 20 11.75 0.56 -9.75
N VAL A 21 10.43 0.41 -9.95
CA VAL A 21 9.43 1.04 -9.07
C VAL A 21 9.53 0.52 -7.64
N TYR A 22 9.69 -0.79 -7.45
CA TYR A 22 9.89 -1.36 -6.11
C TYR A 22 11.23 -0.97 -5.48
N GLN A 23 12.30 -0.80 -6.27
CA GLN A 23 13.57 -0.27 -5.77
C GLN A 23 13.43 1.18 -5.31
N ALA A 24 12.72 2.02 -6.05
CA ALA A 24 12.46 3.39 -5.63
C ALA A 24 11.59 3.46 -4.37
N ILE A 25 10.58 2.59 -4.26
CA ILE A 25 9.80 2.40 -3.04
C ILE A 25 10.71 1.99 -1.87
N HIS A 26 11.66 1.08 -2.08
CA HIS A 26 12.61 0.67 -1.04
C HIS A 26 13.40 1.86 -0.50
N HIS A 27 13.95 2.70 -1.39
CA HIS A 27 14.65 3.91 -0.99
C HIS A 27 13.73 4.90 -0.23
N GLN A 28 12.47 5.03 -0.61
CA GLN A 28 11.49 5.85 0.15
C GLN A 28 11.26 5.31 1.56
N LEU A 29 11.17 3.99 1.74
CA LEU A 29 11.00 3.36 3.04
C LEU A 29 12.24 3.56 3.92
N VAL A 30 13.44 3.43 3.36
CA VAL A 30 14.71 3.71 4.06
C VAL A 30 14.79 5.18 4.46
N ALA A 31 14.50 6.10 3.54
CA ALA A 31 14.50 7.54 3.82
C ALA A 31 13.48 7.90 4.92
N SER A 32 12.30 7.28 4.90
CA SER A 32 11.30 7.44 5.95
C SER A 32 11.84 6.99 7.32
N ALA A 33 12.52 5.84 7.39
CA ALA A 33 13.09 5.35 8.65
C ALA A 33 14.22 6.25 9.16
N LEU A 34 15.07 6.78 8.27
CA LEU A 34 16.08 7.77 8.62
C LEU A 34 15.47 9.08 9.15
N ALA A 35 14.35 9.53 8.57
CA ALA A 35 13.63 10.71 9.05
C ALA A 35 13.02 10.48 10.45
N VAL A 36 12.50 9.27 10.72
CA VAL A 36 12.05 8.88 12.07
C VAL A 36 13.19 8.98 13.07
N LYS A 37 14.34 8.37 12.75
CA LYS A 37 15.54 8.42 13.60
C LYS A 37 15.94 9.87 13.92
N ALA A 38 16.07 10.70 12.89
CA ALA A 38 16.44 12.10 13.05
C ALA A 38 15.41 12.88 13.88
N CYS A 39 14.10 12.60 13.71
CA CYS A 39 13.03 13.24 14.48
C CYS A 39 13.21 13.00 15.99
N HIS A 40 13.44 11.76 16.41
CA HIS A 40 13.64 11.42 17.82
C HIS A 40 15.01 11.86 18.37
N GLU A 41 16.03 11.99 17.53
CA GLU A 41 17.33 12.57 17.93
C GLU A 41 17.23 14.09 18.19
N ILE A 42 16.44 14.81 17.38
CA ILE A 42 16.27 16.27 17.49
C ILE A 42 15.24 16.64 18.57
N ILE A 43 14.12 15.91 18.62
CA ILE A 43 13.01 16.14 19.55
C ILE A 43 12.55 14.79 20.13
N PRO A 44 13.10 14.36 21.27
CA PRO A 44 12.86 13.01 21.82
C PRO A 44 11.39 12.63 22.05
N ASP A 45 10.55 13.60 22.41
CA ASP A 45 9.12 13.38 22.69
C ASP A 45 8.21 13.53 21.46
N ALA A 46 8.77 13.88 20.29
CA ALA A 46 7.99 14.05 19.08
C ALA A 46 7.38 12.72 18.60
N LYS A 47 6.20 12.83 17.97
CA LYS A 47 5.51 11.71 17.35
C LYS A 47 5.49 11.89 15.84
N ILE A 48 6.00 10.91 15.12
CA ILE A 48 6.08 10.90 13.66
C ILE A 48 5.42 9.65 13.10
N GLY A 49 4.56 9.84 12.11
CA GLY A 49 3.76 8.77 11.51
C GLY A 49 3.87 8.73 10.00
N ASN A 50 3.31 7.69 9.40
CA ASN A 50 3.05 7.66 7.96
C ASN A 50 1.54 7.63 7.69
N MET A 51 1.14 8.34 6.64
CA MET A 51 -0.22 8.34 6.13
C MET A 51 -0.32 7.31 5.00
N LEU A 52 -1.12 6.28 5.21
CA LEU A 52 -1.43 5.28 4.19
C LEU A 52 -2.71 5.66 3.44
N LEU A 53 -2.74 5.41 2.14
CA LEU A 53 -4.00 5.42 1.40
C LEU A 53 -4.81 4.19 1.87
N GLY A 54 -5.98 4.43 2.49
CA GLY A 54 -6.86 3.40 3.02
C GLY A 54 -7.69 2.69 1.95
N GLY A 55 -7.05 2.26 0.86
CA GLY A 55 -7.71 1.47 -0.18
C GLY A 55 -7.87 0.03 0.29
N LEU A 56 -8.99 -0.27 0.95
CA LEU A 56 -9.37 -1.64 1.29
C LEU A 56 -10.35 -2.17 0.26
N VAL A 57 -10.12 -3.41 -0.18
CA VAL A 57 -11.03 -4.12 -1.08
C VAL A 57 -11.68 -5.30 -0.40
N TYR A 58 -12.94 -5.55 -0.73
CA TYR A 58 -13.66 -6.75 -0.37
C TYR A 58 -13.67 -7.74 -1.54
N PRO A 59 -13.85 -9.04 -1.29
CA PRO A 59 -14.19 -9.94 -2.39
C PRO A 59 -15.61 -9.61 -2.89
N LEU A 60 -15.83 -9.63 -4.20
CA LEU A 60 -17.15 -9.39 -4.79
C LEU A 60 -18.12 -10.53 -4.44
N THR A 61 -17.63 -11.76 -4.39
CA THR A 61 -18.41 -12.95 -4.05
C THR A 61 -17.71 -13.81 -3.00
N CYS A 62 -18.39 -14.82 -2.48
CA CYS A 62 -17.80 -15.81 -1.56
C CYS A 62 -16.98 -16.90 -2.27
N LYS A 63 -16.73 -16.79 -3.58
CA LYS A 63 -15.86 -17.73 -4.29
C LYS A 63 -14.46 -17.69 -3.66
N PRO A 64 -13.84 -18.86 -3.37
CA PRO A 64 -12.51 -18.89 -2.77
C PRO A 64 -11.46 -18.07 -3.52
N ASP A 65 -11.55 -18.02 -4.86
CA ASP A 65 -10.64 -17.25 -5.71
C ASP A 65 -10.80 -15.73 -5.49
N ASP A 66 -12.03 -15.21 -5.41
CA ASP A 66 -12.29 -13.79 -5.09
C ASP A 66 -11.77 -13.43 -3.69
N VAL A 67 -11.94 -14.34 -2.71
CA VAL A 67 -11.45 -14.15 -1.34
C VAL A 67 -9.92 -14.09 -1.31
N LEU A 68 -9.26 -14.97 -2.07
CA LEU A 68 -7.80 -14.98 -2.17
C LEU A 68 -7.28 -13.72 -2.88
N GLU A 69 -7.94 -13.28 -3.96
CA GLU A 69 -7.61 -12.05 -4.68
C GLU A 69 -7.70 -10.83 -3.76
N ALA A 70 -8.80 -10.69 -3.02
CA ALA A 70 -8.97 -9.61 -2.05
C ALA A 70 -7.87 -9.60 -0.97
N LEU A 71 -7.44 -10.77 -0.52
CA LEU A 71 -6.33 -10.87 0.43
C LEU A 71 -4.99 -10.42 -0.19
N GLN A 72 -4.72 -10.79 -1.44
CA GLN A 72 -3.50 -10.42 -2.14
C GLN A 72 -3.43 -8.92 -2.42
N GLU A 73 -4.53 -8.33 -2.90
CA GLU A 73 -4.66 -6.90 -3.15
C GLU A 73 -4.48 -6.09 -1.87
N ASN A 74 -5.20 -6.42 -0.79
CA ASN A 74 -5.03 -5.72 0.48
C ASN A 74 -3.60 -5.82 1.03
N ARG A 75 -2.93 -6.97 0.86
CA ARG A 75 -1.51 -7.13 1.22
C ARG A 75 -0.59 -6.21 0.41
N ALA A 76 -0.85 -6.03 -0.88
CA ALA A 76 -0.10 -5.11 -1.74
C ALA A 76 -0.28 -3.64 -1.32
N TRP A 77 -1.42 -3.26 -0.73
CA TRP A 77 -1.63 -1.93 -0.15
C TRP A 77 -0.99 -1.77 1.23
N GLN A 78 -1.03 -2.81 2.06
CA GLN A 78 -0.63 -2.73 3.47
C GLN A 78 0.88 -2.89 3.69
N PHE A 79 1.62 -3.50 2.75
CA PHE A 79 3.01 -3.89 3.03
C PHE A 79 3.94 -2.71 3.36
N PHE A 80 3.66 -1.51 2.84
CA PHE A 80 4.46 -0.32 3.16
C PHE A 80 4.42 -0.02 4.66
N GLY A 81 3.21 -0.06 5.24
CA GLY A 81 3.01 0.09 6.67
C GLY A 81 3.63 -1.06 7.47
N ASP A 82 3.54 -2.29 6.96
CA ASP A 82 4.20 -3.44 7.58
C ASP A 82 5.72 -3.22 7.70
N VAL A 83 6.40 -2.72 6.66
CA VAL A 83 7.84 -2.45 6.72
C VAL A 83 8.15 -1.36 7.76
N GLN A 84 7.42 -0.25 7.74
CA GLN A 84 7.65 0.89 8.65
C GLN A 84 7.33 0.58 10.12
N CYS A 85 6.47 -0.39 10.40
CA CYS A 85 6.11 -0.77 11.77
C CYS A 85 6.89 -2.00 12.28
N ARG A 86 7.14 -2.98 11.39
CA ARG A 86 7.74 -4.27 11.77
C ARG A 86 9.22 -4.38 11.43
N ARG A 87 9.82 -3.36 10.81
CA ARG A 87 11.27 -3.26 10.52
C ARG A 87 11.79 -4.25 9.48
N ALA A 88 10.88 -4.98 8.82
CA ALA A 88 11.23 -6.04 7.90
C ALA A 88 10.17 -6.17 6.81
N TYR A 89 10.60 -6.64 5.64
CA TYR A 89 9.69 -7.01 4.58
C TYR A 89 8.84 -8.21 5.01
N PRO A 90 7.51 -8.13 4.89
CA PRO A 90 6.65 -9.24 5.24
C PRO A 90 6.86 -10.41 4.27
N GLY A 91 6.78 -11.63 4.78
CA GLY A 91 7.09 -12.84 4.00
C GLY A 91 6.26 -13.00 2.72
N TYR A 92 5.02 -12.50 2.70
CA TYR A 92 4.18 -12.52 1.49
C TYR A 92 4.73 -11.62 0.37
N MET A 93 5.35 -10.48 0.70
CA MET A 93 5.99 -9.62 -0.30
C MET A 93 7.30 -10.22 -0.80
N LEU A 94 8.10 -10.81 0.10
CA LEU A 94 9.32 -11.52 -0.32
C LEU A 94 9.00 -12.66 -1.29
N ARG A 95 7.90 -13.39 -1.02
CA ARG A 95 7.37 -14.41 -1.91
C ARG A 95 6.93 -13.82 -3.25
N PHE A 96 6.16 -12.73 -3.23
CA PHE A 96 5.71 -12.04 -4.43
C PHE A 96 6.89 -11.59 -5.30
N PHE A 97 7.92 -10.98 -4.71
CA PHE A 97 9.11 -10.55 -5.45
C PHE A 97 9.81 -11.71 -6.13
N ARG A 98 10.04 -12.80 -5.39
CA ARG A 98 10.65 -14.01 -5.93
C ARG A 98 9.85 -14.59 -7.10
N ASP A 99 8.54 -14.73 -6.94
CA ASP A 99 7.67 -15.32 -7.96
C ASP A 99 7.53 -14.43 -9.21
N ASN A 100 7.82 -13.12 -9.09
CA ASN A 100 7.81 -12.15 -10.20
C ASN A 100 9.21 -11.80 -10.72
N GLY A 101 10.27 -12.47 -10.26
CA GLY A 101 11.65 -12.18 -10.67
C GLY A 101 12.14 -10.78 -10.26
N ILE A 102 11.55 -10.17 -9.23
CA ILE A 102 11.95 -8.87 -8.70
C ILE A 102 13.03 -9.10 -7.65
N THR A 103 14.21 -8.51 -7.86
CA THR A 103 15.29 -8.48 -6.88
C THR A 103 15.52 -7.04 -6.45
N LEU A 104 15.53 -6.79 -5.15
CA LEU A 104 15.84 -5.47 -4.59
C LEU A 104 17.27 -5.47 -4.08
N GLU A 105 17.97 -4.37 -4.31
CA GLU A 105 19.23 -4.08 -3.65
C GLU A 105 18.91 -3.53 -2.26
N ILE A 106 19.15 -4.34 -1.22
CA ILE A 106 18.95 -3.99 0.18
C ILE A 106 20.29 -4.17 0.90
N THR A 107 20.94 -3.06 1.19
CA THR A 107 22.23 -3.02 1.87
C THR A 107 22.08 -3.26 3.37
N GLU A 108 23.19 -3.52 4.07
CA GLU A 108 23.17 -3.61 5.53
C GLU A 108 22.79 -2.27 6.18
N ALA A 109 23.20 -1.15 5.58
CA ALA A 109 22.82 0.18 6.04
C ALA A 109 21.30 0.40 5.94
N ASP A 110 20.65 -0.11 4.89
CA ASP A 110 19.19 -0.06 4.75
C ASP A 110 18.50 -0.87 5.84
N ARG A 111 19.02 -2.07 6.14
CA ARG A 111 18.49 -2.94 7.21
C ARG A 111 18.59 -2.27 8.57
N GLU A 112 19.71 -1.60 8.86
CA GLU A 112 19.88 -0.84 10.09
C GLU A 112 18.95 0.37 10.15
N ALA A 113 18.80 1.12 9.04
CA ALA A 113 17.90 2.26 8.97
C ALA A 113 16.45 1.86 9.27
N LEU A 114 15.96 0.79 8.63
CA LEU A 114 14.59 0.26 8.77
C LEU A 114 14.23 -0.20 10.19
N LYS A 115 15.18 -0.31 11.12
CA LYS A 115 14.89 -0.55 12.54
C LYS A 115 14.17 0.62 13.21
N SER A 116 14.26 1.81 12.63
CA SER A 116 13.58 3.02 13.11
C SER A 116 12.12 3.01 12.64
N THR A 117 11.18 2.90 13.59
CA THR A 117 9.76 2.69 13.30
C THR A 117 8.92 3.92 13.62
N ILE A 118 7.92 4.16 12.79
CA ILE A 118 6.93 5.22 13.03
C ILE A 118 6.16 5.01 14.35
N ASP A 119 5.71 6.10 14.96
CA ASP A 119 4.92 6.10 16.20
C ASP A 119 3.43 5.80 15.99
N PHE A 120 2.91 6.14 14.81
CA PHE A 120 1.50 5.92 14.47
C PHE A 120 1.31 5.77 12.96
N ILE A 121 0.24 5.08 12.58
CA ILE A 121 -0.29 5.09 11.22
C ILE A 121 -1.49 6.02 11.19
N SER A 122 -1.50 6.95 10.24
CA SER A 122 -2.73 7.62 9.82
C SER A 122 -3.19 7.04 8.48
N PHE A 123 -4.46 7.20 8.16
CA PHE A 123 -4.96 6.79 6.86
C PHE A 123 -5.90 7.83 6.27
N SER A 124 -5.75 8.03 4.96
CA SER A 124 -6.75 8.74 4.16
C SER A 124 -7.67 7.69 3.57
N TYR A 125 -8.89 7.60 4.11
CA TYR A 125 -9.90 6.68 3.62
C TYR A 125 -10.99 7.48 2.91
N TYR A 126 -11.22 7.13 1.64
CA TYR A 126 -12.25 7.76 0.81
C TYR A 126 -13.35 6.79 0.43
N MET A 127 -13.00 5.52 0.18
CA MET A 127 -13.91 4.53 -0.38
C MET A 127 -13.46 3.11 -0.07
N THR A 128 -14.41 2.18 -0.17
CA THR A 128 -14.14 0.76 -0.40
C THR A 128 -14.64 0.35 -1.78
N GLY A 129 -14.01 -0.69 -2.33
CA GLY A 129 -14.47 -1.38 -3.51
C GLY A 129 -14.39 -2.89 -3.34
N CYS A 130 -14.70 -3.60 -4.41
CA CYS A 130 -14.60 -5.05 -4.50
C CYS A 130 -13.53 -5.46 -5.52
N VAL A 131 -13.07 -6.70 -5.42
CA VAL A 131 -12.28 -7.40 -6.43
C VAL A 131 -12.90 -8.76 -6.73
N THR A 132 -12.67 -9.25 -7.94
CA THR A 132 -13.14 -10.57 -8.40
C THR A 132 -12.12 -11.18 -9.35
N THR A 133 -12.14 -12.48 -9.55
CA THR A 133 -11.37 -13.15 -10.61
C THR A 133 -12.15 -13.28 -11.92
N ASP A 134 -13.40 -12.84 -11.95
CA ASP A 134 -14.21 -12.76 -13.17
C ASP A 134 -13.69 -11.66 -14.12
N ALA A 135 -13.23 -12.07 -15.30
CA ALA A 135 -12.59 -11.17 -16.27
C ALA A 135 -13.55 -10.13 -16.85
N GLU A 136 -14.83 -10.46 -17.04
CA GLU A 136 -15.82 -9.55 -17.61
C GLU A 136 -16.17 -8.45 -16.61
N LEU A 137 -16.39 -8.84 -15.34
CA LEU A 137 -16.71 -7.89 -14.26
C LEU A 137 -15.51 -6.97 -13.94
N ASN A 138 -14.29 -7.47 -14.02
CA ASN A 138 -13.08 -6.65 -13.87
C ASN A 138 -12.89 -5.61 -14.99
N GLN A 139 -13.25 -5.94 -16.23
CA GLN A 139 -13.15 -4.97 -17.34
C GLN A 139 -14.11 -3.79 -17.13
N GLN A 140 -15.28 -4.03 -16.55
CA GLN A 140 -16.27 -3.00 -16.24
C GLN A 140 -15.82 -2.08 -15.09
N ALA A 141 -14.88 -2.53 -14.24
CA ALA A 141 -14.38 -1.79 -13.07
C ALA A 141 -13.28 -0.75 -13.37
N ARG A 142 -12.72 -0.73 -14.58
CA ARG A 142 -11.59 0.14 -14.98
C ARG A 142 -11.95 1.63 -15.13
N GLY A 143 -13.03 2.10 -14.52
CA GLY A 143 -13.46 3.50 -14.55
C GLY A 143 -12.78 4.42 -13.54
N ASN A 144 -12.05 3.89 -12.54
CA ASN A 144 -11.38 4.68 -11.50
C ASN A 144 -9.86 4.39 -11.40
N ILE A 145 -9.10 5.33 -10.80
CA ILE A 145 -7.62 5.26 -10.67
C ILE A 145 -7.13 4.04 -9.88
N LEU A 146 -8.02 3.41 -9.10
CA LEU A 146 -7.72 2.24 -8.27
C LEU A 146 -8.19 0.92 -8.91
N SER A 147 -8.85 0.98 -10.07
CA SER A 147 -9.43 -0.17 -10.79
C SER A 147 -10.31 -1.08 -9.93
N MET A 148 -11.01 -0.52 -8.93
CA MET A 148 -11.86 -1.29 -8.02
C MET A 148 -13.27 -1.52 -8.59
N VAL A 149 -13.82 -2.72 -8.40
CA VAL A 149 -15.21 -3.05 -8.75
C VAL A 149 -16.16 -2.36 -7.76
N PRO A 150 -17.27 -1.74 -8.20
CA PRO A 150 -18.25 -1.19 -7.27
C PRO A 150 -18.83 -2.26 -6.34
N ASN A 151 -18.95 -1.93 -5.06
CA ASN A 151 -19.59 -2.83 -4.09
C ASN A 151 -21.13 -2.76 -4.26
N PRO A 152 -21.81 -3.86 -4.63
CA PRO A 152 -23.26 -3.85 -4.88
C PRO A 152 -24.11 -3.62 -3.62
N HIS A 153 -23.50 -3.71 -2.44
CA HIS A 153 -24.17 -3.55 -1.15
C HIS A 153 -24.01 -2.16 -0.53
N LEU A 154 -23.25 -1.26 -1.16
CA LEU A 154 -23.03 0.10 -0.66
C LEU A 154 -23.66 1.12 -1.61
N ALA A 155 -24.26 2.16 -1.04
CA ALA A 155 -24.72 3.30 -1.81
C ALA A 155 -23.52 4.04 -2.42
N SER A 156 -23.59 4.32 -3.72
CA SER A 156 -22.58 5.10 -4.44
C SER A 156 -22.80 6.59 -4.20
N LEU A 157 -21.73 7.34 -3.92
CA LEU A 157 -21.75 8.81 -3.73
C LEU A 157 -21.88 9.60 -5.05
N GLY A 158 -22.33 8.97 -6.15
CA GLY A 158 -22.49 9.62 -7.45
C GLY A 158 -21.20 9.94 -8.20
N VAL A 159 -20.03 9.75 -7.57
CA VAL A 159 -18.68 9.83 -8.20
C VAL A 159 -18.04 8.45 -8.43
N GLY A 160 -18.83 7.37 -8.35
CA GLY A 160 -18.33 5.99 -8.47
C GLY A 160 -17.57 5.48 -7.24
N LEU A 161 -17.72 6.15 -6.09
CA LEU A 161 -17.04 5.83 -4.83
C LEU A 161 -18.09 5.58 -3.73
N ALA A 162 -17.90 4.54 -2.91
CA ALA A 162 -18.77 4.21 -1.78
C ALA A 162 -18.34 4.92 -0.49
N GLU A 163 -19.28 5.36 0.33
CA GLU A 163 -19.06 6.22 1.50
C GLU A 163 -18.41 5.50 2.70
N SER A 164 -17.35 6.07 3.27
CA SER A 164 -16.87 5.75 4.64
C SER A 164 -15.90 6.81 5.17
N THR A 165 -16.27 8.08 5.14
CA THR A 165 -15.41 9.12 5.70
C THR A 165 -15.51 9.13 7.24
N ARG A 166 -14.62 8.37 7.90
CA ARG A 166 -14.17 8.67 9.26
C ARG A 166 -12.65 8.65 9.27
N LEU A 167 -12.04 9.83 9.42
CA LEU A 167 -10.64 9.95 9.79
C LEU A 167 -10.50 9.31 11.18
N ALA A 168 -10.04 8.07 11.26
CA ALA A 168 -9.75 7.42 12.52
C ALA A 168 -8.22 7.28 12.62
N CYS A 169 -7.58 8.09 13.45
CA CYS A 169 -6.22 7.80 13.88
C CYS A 169 -6.28 6.54 14.75
N ALA A 170 -5.95 5.39 14.20
CA ALA A 170 -5.73 4.18 14.98
C ALA A 170 -4.39 4.31 15.73
N ARG A 171 -4.47 4.52 17.05
CA ARG A 171 -3.31 4.34 17.92
C ARG A 171 -3.15 2.84 18.15
N TYR A 172 -2.06 2.27 17.65
CA TYR A 172 -1.61 0.93 18.02
C TYR A 172 -0.71 1.00 19.25
#